data_AF-A0A2Z6NU84-F1
#
_entry.id   AF-A0A2Z6NU84-F1
#
_cell.length_a   1.000
_cell.length_b   1.000
_cell.length_c   1.000
_cell.angle_alpha   90.00
_cell.angle_beta   90.00
_cell.angle_gamma   90.00
#
_symmetry.space_group_name_H-M   'P 1'
#
loop_
_entity.id
_entity.type
_entity.pdbx_description
1 polymer ?
#
loop_
_entity_poly.entity_id
_entity_poly.type
_entity_poly.pdbx_seq_one_letter_code
_entity_poly.pdbx_strand_id
1 'polypeptide(L)' 'MIKNVGSRLPFFTSKESNLVKGSIDFLGINFYYALYTKNNAKSLQKKNRDYTTDTAVELIPFPGNGTSTDEVNKHVGIRH' A
#
# COMPACT_ATOMS: atom_id res chain seq x y z
N MET A 1 8.65 5.20 0.54
CA MET A 1 9.13 4.38 -0.60
C MET A 1 10.65 4.18 -0.57
N ILE A 2 11.48 5.22 -0.77
CA ILE A 2 12.96 5.09 -0.83
C ILE A 2 13.52 4.34 0.39
N LYS A 3 13.09 4.71 1.61
CA LYS A 3 13.52 4.07 2.86
C LYS A 3 13.26 2.55 2.91
N ASN A 4 12.16 2.07 2.34
CA ASN A 4 11.77 0.67 2.43
C ASN A 4 12.37 -0.16 1.28
N VAL A 5 12.35 0.39 0.06
CA VAL A 5 12.78 -0.29 -1.16
C VAL A 5 14.31 -0.30 -1.30
N GLY A 6 14.96 0.80 -0.91
CA GLY A 6 16.41 0.96 -1.00
C GLY A 6 16.91 0.88 -2.43
N SER A 7 18.02 0.17 -2.63
CA SER A 7 18.74 0.05 -3.90
C SER A 7 17.98 -0.65 -5.04
N ARG A 8 16.84 -1.31 -4.75
CA ARG A 8 15.98 -1.90 -5.79
C ARG A 8 15.18 -0.85 -6.56
N LEU A 9 15.03 0.35 -6.01
CA LEU A 9 14.40 1.47 -6.70
C LEU A 9 15.44 2.18 -7.56
N PRO A 10 15.24 2.32 -8.88
CA PRO A 10 16.17 3.07 -9.72
C PRO A 10 16.21 4.54 -9.32
N PHE A 11 17.37 5.16 -9.52
CA PHE A 11 17.57 6.59 -9.28
C PHE A 11 17.47 7.35 -10.59
N PHE A 12 16.82 8.50 -10.56
CA PHE A 12 16.83 9.45 -11.67
C PHE A 12 18.03 10.40 -11.53
N THR A 13 18.74 10.62 -12.62
CA THR A 13 19.67 11.75 -12.75
C THR A 13 18.90 13.07 -12.75
N SER A 14 19.60 14.19 -12.52
CA SER A 14 18.99 15.53 -12.58
C SER A 14 18.32 15.81 -13.93
N LYS A 15 18.92 15.34 -15.03
CA LYS A 15 18.35 15.48 -16.38
C LYS A 15 17.04 14.72 -16.53
N GLU A 16 17.00 13.45 -16.11
CA GLU A 16 15.80 12.63 -16.19
C GLU A 16 14.69 13.14 -15.26
N SER A 17 15.05 13.58 -14.05
CA SER A 17 14.12 14.19 -13.11
C SER A 17 13.45 15.44 -13.71
N ASN A 18 14.24 16.30 -14.37
CA ASN A 18 13.70 17.49 -15.06
C ASN A 18 12.78 17.13 -16.24
N LEU A 19 13.02 16.01 -16.94
CA LEU A 19 12.15 15.56 -18.03
C LEU A 19 10.81 15.04 -17.52
N VAL A 20 10.78 14.31 -16.39
CA VAL A 20 9.55 13.71 -15.85
C VAL A 20 8.74 14.73 -15.04
N LYS A 21 9.40 15.66 -14.36
CA LYS A 21 8.74 16.66 -13.52
C LYS A 21 7.84 17.57 -14.36
N GLY A 22 6.55 17.57 -14.07
CA GLY A 22 5.57 18.42 -14.76
C GLY A 22 5.16 17.92 -16.15
N SER A 23 5.57 16.71 -16.55
CA SER A 23 5.21 16.09 -17.84
C SER A 23 3.77 15.54 -17.89
N ILE A 24 2.80 16.26 -17.32
CA ILE A 24 1.40 15.82 -17.24
C ILE A 24 0.43 16.95 -17.61
N ASP A 25 -0.38 16.72 -18.64
CA ASP A 25 -1.44 17.65 -19.07
C ASP A 25 -2.80 17.30 -18.43
N PHE A 26 -3.06 16.02 -18.18
CA PHE A 26 -4.25 15.52 -17.49
C PHE A 26 -3.94 14.23 -16.72
N LEU A 27 -4.74 13.94 -15.69
CA LEU A 27 -4.62 12.72 -14.88
C LEU A 27 -5.89 11.87 -15.02
N GLY A 28 -5.78 10.72 -15.69
CA GLY A 28 -6.82 9.70 -15.69
C GLY A 28 -6.62 8.70 -14.54
N ILE A 29 -7.64 8.49 -13.71
CA ILE A 29 -7.59 7.55 -12.59
C ILE A 29 -8.44 6.32 -12.90
N ASN A 30 -7.81 5.15 -12.98
CA ASN A 30 -8.52 3.89 -13.02
C ASN A 30 -8.83 3.43 -11.59
N PHE A 31 -10.11 3.43 -11.21
CA PHE A 31 -10.57 3.01 -9.89
C PHE A 31 -11.33 1.69 -9.97
N TYR A 32 -10.83 0.65 -9.32
CA TYR A 32 -11.43 -0.70 -9.37
C TYR A 32 -11.94 -1.19 -8.01
N TYR A 33 -11.21 -0.94 -6.92
CA TYR A 33 -11.59 -1.38 -5.58
C TYR A 33 -10.90 -0.52 -4.51
N ALA A 34 -11.45 -0.57 -3.30
CA ALA A 34 -10.76 -0.20 -2.07
C ALA A 34 -10.37 -1.47 -1.29
N LEU A 35 -9.44 -1.38 -0.35
CA LEU A 35 -9.06 -2.50 0.52
C LEU A 35 -8.89 -1.99 1.95
N TYR A 36 -9.21 -2.83 2.93
CA TYR A 36 -8.78 -2.57 4.30
C TYR A 36 -7.30 -2.90 4.43
N THR A 37 -6.59 -2.18 5.30
CA THR A 37 -5.15 -2.37 5.50
C THR A 37 -4.78 -2.38 6.96
N LYS A 38 -3.81 -3.21 7.32
CA LYS A 38 -3.23 -3.26 8.67
C LYS A 38 -1.72 -3.08 8.60
N ASN A 39 -1.13 -2.42 9.59
CA ASN A 39 0.33 -2.29 9.70
C ASN A 39 1.00 -3.66 9.82
N ASN A 40 2.02 -3.90 9.01
CA ASN A 40 2.86 -5.10 9.04
C ASN A 40 4.35 -4.74 8.87
N ALA A 41 4.92 -4.02 9.83
CA ALA A 41 6.34 -3.63 9.80
C ALA A 41 7.31 -4.84 9.71
N LYS A 42 6.92 -6.01 10.21
CA LYS A 42 7.74 -7.24 10.16
C LYS A 42 8.02 -7.70 8.73
N SER A 43 7.15 -7.37 7.77
CA SER A 43 7.36 -7.67 6.35
C SER A 43 8.67 -7.10 5.79
N LEU A 44 9.16 -5.99 6.34
CA LEU A 44 10.42 -5.37 5.92
C LEU A 44 11.67 -6.18 6.30
N GLN A 45 11.54 -7.15 7.21
CA GLN A 45 12.64 -8.05 7.57
C GLN A 45 12.79 -9.25 6.63
N LYS A 46 11.86 -9.45 5.68
CA LYS A 46 11.99 -10.52 4.68
C LYS A 46 13.17 -10.23 3.75
N LYS A 47 13.97 -11.26 3.47
CA LYS A 47 15.13 -11.15 2.55
C LYS A 47 14.70 -10.85 1.12
N ASN A 48 13.75 -11.63 0.60
CA ASN A 48 13.19 -11.44 -0.73
C ASN A 48 11.88 -10.67 -0.60
N ARG A 49 11.83 -9.47 -1.16
CA ARG A 49 10.68 -8.56 -1.09
C ARG A 49 10.29 -8.12 -2.49
N ASP A 50 9.00 -8.23 -2.78
CA ASP A 50 8.38 -7.59 -3.93
C ASP A 50 7.83 -6.21 -3.56
N TYR A 51 7.22 -5.54 -4.54
CA TYR A 51 6.64 -4.21 -4.34
C TYR A 51 5.53 -4.20 -3.28
N THR A 52 4.78 -5.30 -3.12
CA THR A 52 3.71 -5.40 -2.12
C THR A 52 4.30 -5.48 -0.72
N THR A 53 5.36 -6.25 -0.53
CA THR A 53 6.04 -6.44 0.75
C THR A 53 6.73 -5.15 1.21
N ASP A 54 7.16 -4.31 0.27
CA ASP A 54 7.81 -3.02 0.58
C ASP A 54 6.86 -1.97 1.16
N THR A 55 5.55 -2.16 1.02
CA THR A 55 4.52 -1.25 1.55
C THR A 55 4.44 -1.30 3.07
N ALA A 56 4.97 -2.36 3.71
CA ALA A 56 4.84 -2.62 5.13
C ALA A 56 3.38 -2.73 5.63
N VAL A 57 2.45 -3.10 4.75
CA VAL A 57 1.05 -3.32 5.09
C VAL A 57 0.60 -4.73 4.74
N GLU A 58 -0.41 -5.20 5.48
CA GLU A 58 -1.23 -6.35 5.14
C GLU A 58 -2.51 -5.85 4.46
N LEU A 59 -2.77 -6.33 3.25
CA LEU A 59 -3.97 -6.01 2.48
C LEU A 59 -5.07 -7.01 2.81
N ILE A 60 -6.22 -6.50 3.23
CA ILE A 60 -7.38 -7.30 3.62
C ILE A 60 -8.45 -7.11 2.53
N PRO A 61 -8.73 -8.14 1.71
CA PRO A 61 -9.81 -8.08 0.73
C PRO A 61 -11.16 -7.91 1.44
N PHE A 62 -12.09 -7.22 0.79
CA PHE A 62 -13.46 -7.20 1.28
C PHE A 62 -13.98 -8.64 1.37
N PRO A 63 -14.55 -9.07 2.51
CA PRO A 63 -15.12 -10.40 2.61
C PRO A 63 -16.25 -10.51 1.57
N GLY A 64 -16.11 -11.44 0.63
CA GLY A 64 -17.17 -11.78 -0.32
C GLY A 64 -18.35 -12.38 0.46
N ASN A 65 -19.49 -11.70 0.38
CA ASN A 65 -20.80 -11.96 0.99
C ASN A 65 -21.01 -13.31 1.73
N GLY A 66 -21.26 -13.25 3.05
CA GLY A 66 -22.04 -14.27 3.79
C GLY A 66 -21.60 -14.58 5.23
N THR A 67 -22.24 -13.93 6.21
CA THR A 67 -22.32 -14.26 7.67
C THR A 67 -21.00 -14.18 8.47
N SER A 68 -20.85 -13.48 9.60
CA SER A 68 -21.77 -12.98 10.63
C SER A 68 -21.39 -11.54 11.03
N THR A 69 -22.40 -10.74 11.39
CA THR A 69 -22.27 -9.40 12.00
C THR A 69 -21.55 -9.39 13.36
N ASP A 70 -21.07 -10.54 13.86
CA ASP A 70 -20.51 -10.65 15.21
C ASP A 70 -19.00 -10.39 15.31
N GLU A 71 -18.24 -10.34 14.21
CA GLU A 71 -16.78 -10.10 14.29
C GLU A 71 -16.37 -8.62 14.18
N VAL A 72 -17.27 -7.74 13.72
CA VAL A 72 -16.99 -6.29 13.66
C VAL A 72 -16.95 -5.68 15.06
N ASN A 73 -17.66 -6.26 16.03
CA ASN A 73 -17.76 -5.75 17.40
C ASN A 73 -16.54 -6.06 18.30
N LYS A 74 -15.54 -6.81 17.83
CA LYS A 74 -14.33 -7.09 18.63
C LYS A 74 -13.20 -6.08 18.44
N HIS A 75 -13.26 -5.23 17.41
CA HIS A 75 -12.25 -4.20 17.16
C HIS A 75 -12.72 -2.76 17.42
N VAL A 76 -14.03 -2.55 17.62
CA VAL A 76 -14.54 -1.25 18.05
C VAL A 76 -14.81 -1.31 19.55
N GLY A 77 -13.78 -1.01 20.34
CA GLY A 77 -13.95 -0.69 21.75
C GLY A 77 -14.75 0.61 21.88
N ILE A 78 -16.08 0.53 21.77
CA ILE A 78 -16.98 1.56 22.29
C ILE A 78 -17.04 1.32 23.80
N ARG A 79 -16.18 2.03 24.53
CA ARG A 79 -16.34 2.17 25.97
C ARG A 79 -17.62 2.99 26.20
N HIS A 80 -18.54 2.43 26.99
CA HIS A 80 -19.59 3.20 27.64
C HIS A 80 -18.96 4.20 28.61
#